data_AF-T0Y9T8-F1
#
_entry.id   AF-T0Y9T8-F1
#
_cell.length_a   1.000
_cell.length_b   1.000
_cell.length_c   1.000
_cell.angle_alpha   90.00
_cell.angle_beta   90.00
_cell.angle_gamma   90.00
#
_symmetry.space_group_name_H-M   'P 1'
#
loop_
_entity.id
_entity.type
_entity.pdbx_description
1 polymer ?
#
loop_
_entity_poly.entity_id
_entity_poly.type
_entity_poly.pdbx_seq_one_letter_code
_entity_poly.pdbx_strand_id
1 'polypeptide(L)'
;MQHPDLALLGLQERSTQIRIEQVRELAADLALTAHQGGYKVGILSPADSLNRFAANALLKTLEEPPPRTLLVLVASVPSRLPATILSRCQRLPVPAPSRAQAVQWLTVTHGAADWQEALAVLGDAPFIAATL
;
A
#
# COMPACT_ATOMS: atom_id res chain seq x y z
N MET A 1 -12.77 -12.27 1.99
CA MET A 1 -13.47 -11.70 0.84
C MET A 1 -12.44 -11.43 -0.25
N GLN A 2 -12.38 -12.25 -1.29
CA GLN A 2 -11.59 -11.98 -2.50
C GLN A 2 -12.55 -11.39 -3.53
N HIS A 3 -12.16 -10.29 -4.17
CA HIS A 3 -12.95 -9.65 -5.23
C HIS A 3 -12.25 -9.89 -6.58
N PRO A 4 -12.94 -10.35 -7.64
CA PRO A 4 -12.30 -10.74 -8.90
C PRO A 4 -11.65 -9.57 -9.65
N ASP A 5 -12.08 -8.33 -9.39
CA ASP A 5 -11.50 -7.12 -9.97
C ASP A 5 -10.50 -6.41 -9.02
N LEU A 6 -10.12 -7.04 -7.91
CA LEU A 6 -9.10 -6.56 -6.97
C LEU A 6 -7.87 -7.47 -7.02
N ALA A 7 -6.74 -6.91 -7.43
CA ALA A 7 -5.45 -7.59 -7.40
C ALA A 7 -4.58 -7.01 -6.29
N LEU A 8 -4.06 -7.87 -5.40
CA LEU A 8 -3.15 -7.50 -4.33
C LEU A 8 -1.76 -8.03 -4.65
N LEU A 9 -0.79 -7.13 -4.72
CA LEU A 9 0.62 -7.47 -4.91
C LEU A 9 1.43 -7.08 -3.68
N GLY A 10 2.11 -8.06 -3.10
CA GLY A 10 3.01 -7.87 -1.96
C GLY A 10 4.24 -8.75 -2.02
N LEU A 11 4.95 -8.82 -0.90
CA LEU A 11 6.09 -9.71 -0.74
C LEU A 11 5.64 -11.17 -0.75
N GLN A 12 6.39 -12.00 -1.47
CA GLN A 12 6.26 -13.45 -1.36
C GLN A 12 6.98 -13.97 -0.11
N GLU A 13 6.61 -15.16 0.35
CA GLU A 13 7.25 -15.80 1.50
C GLU A 13 8.79 -15.85 1.31
N ARG A 14 9.51 -15.40 2.34
CA ARG A 14 10.99 -15.33 2.38
C ARG A 14 11.62 -14.37 1.37
N SER A 15 10.84 -13.49 0.71
CA SER A 15 11.37 -12.42 -0.13
C SER A 15 11.32 -11.07 0.59
N THR A 16 12.36 -10.25 0.38
CA THR A 16 12.40 -8.85 0.80
C THR A 16 12.12 -7.88 -0.36
N GLN A 17 11.88 -8.40 -1.56
CA GLN A 17 11.68 -7.59 -2.76
C GLN A 17 10.49 -8.10 -3.58
N ILE A 18 9.80 -7.15 -4.24
CA ILE A 18 8.84 -7.40 -5.31
C ILE A 18 9.61 -7.46 -6.63
N ARG A 19 9.50 -8.58 -7.33
CA ARG A 19 10.22 -8.87 -8.58
C ARG A 19 9.41 -8.48 -9.81
N ILE A 20 10.11 -8.42 -10.96
CA ILE A 20 9.52 -7.99 -12.23
C ILE A 20 8.41 -8.92 -12.70
N GLU A 21 8.54 -10.23 -12.49
CA GLU A 21 7.53 -11.22 -12.85
C GLU A 21 6.19 -10.92 -12.16
N GLN A 22 6.23 -10.62 -10.86
CA GLN A 22 5.02 -10.31 -10.09
C GLN A 22 4.32 -9.02 -10.60
N VAL A 23 5.10 -8.02 -11.01
CA VAL A 23 4.55 -6.78 -11.61
C VAL A 23 3.94 -7.04 -12.97
N ARG A 24 4.53 -7.94 -13.77
CA ARG A 24 4.00 -8.33 -15.08
C ARG A 24 2.71 -9.11 -14.96
N GLU A 25 2.62 -10.02 -13.99
CA GLU A 25 1.39 -10.75 -13.66
C GLU A 25 0.27 -9.77 -13.28
N LEU A 26 0.55 -8.83 -12.37
CA LEU A 26 -0.41 -7.77 -12.03
C LEU A 26 -0.85 -6.96 -13.25
N ALA A 27 0.10 -6.54 -14.10
CA ALA A 27 -0.22 -5.77 -15.29
C ALA A 27 -1.09 -6.56 -16.28
N ALA A 28 -0.85 -7.86 -16.43
CA ALA A 28 -1.65 -8.75 -17.26
C ALA A 28 -3.07 -8.88 -16.70
N ASP A 29 -3.21 -9.07 -15.38
CA ASP A 29 -4.51 -9.15 -14.72
C ASP A 29 -5.32 -7.86 -14.90
N LEU A 30 -4.69 -6.70 -14.71
CA LEU A 30 -5.35 -5.40 -14.88
C LEU A 30 -5.74 -5.09 -16.33
N ALA A 31 -5.07 -5.69 -17.31
CA ALA A 31 -5.42 -5.53 -18.72
C ALA A 31 -6.68 -6.31 -19.14
N LEU A 32 -7.11 -7.31 -18.36
CA LEU A 32 -8.35 -8.03 -18.60
C LEU A 32 -9.58 -7.13 -18.33
N THR A 33 -10.68 -7.39 -19.02
CA THR A 33 -11.95 -6.70 -18.75
C THR A 33 -12.45 -6.98 -17.34
N ALA A 34 -12.96 -5.96 -16.65
CA ALA A 34 -13.57 -6.13 -15.33
C ALA A 34 -14.83 -7.00 -15.40
N HIS A 35 -15.00 -7.91 -14.44
CA HIS A 35 -16.11 -8.85 -14.40
C HIS A 35 -17.46 -8.15 -14.21
N GLN A 36 -17.47 -7.07 -13.43
CA GLN A 36 -18.68 -6.30 -13.13
C GLN A 36 -18.78 -5.00 -13.94
N GLY A 37 -17.94 -4.83 -14.98
CA GLY A 37 -17.91 -3.62 -15.80
C GLY A 37 -17.43 -2.35 -15.08
N GLY A 38 -16.97 -2.46 -13.83
CA GLY A 38 -16.46 -1.37 -13.02
C GLY A 38 -14.97 -1.09 -13.24
N TYR A 39 -14.30 -0.65 -12.17
CA TYR A 39 -12.85 -0.48 -12.17
C TYR A 39 -12.14 -1.76 -11.76
N LYS A 40 -10.99 -2.04 -12.38
CA LYS A 40 -9.99 -2.95 -11.81
C LYS A 40 -9.06 -2.18 -10.90
N VAL A 41 -8.75 -2.75 -9.74
CA VAL A 41 -7.90 -2.11 -8.73
C VAL A 41 -6.70 -3.00 -8.44
N GLY A 42 -5.50 -2.47 -8.67
CA GLY A 42 -4.25 -3.11 -8.28
C GLY A 42 -3.65 -2.39 -7.07
N ILE A 43 -3.43 -3.10 -5.97
CA ILE A 43 -2.79 -2.55 -4.76
C ILE A 43 -1.41 -3.18 -4.61
N LEU A 44 -0.36 -2.36 -4.65
CA LEU A 44 1.01 -2.75 -4.29
C LEU A 44 1.32 -2.32 -2.87
N SER A 45 1.66 -3.27 -2.00
CA SER A 45 2.13 -2.99 -0.65
C SER A 45 3.12 -4.05 -0.15
N PRO A 46 4.35 -3.68 0.25
CA PRO A 46 4.97 -2.35 0.19
C PRO A 46 5.60 -2.04 -1.18
N ALA A 47 5.25 -0.89 -1.77
CA ALA A 47 5.79 -0.43 -3.05
C ALA A 47 7.28 -0.05 -2.97
N ASP A 48 7.76 0.37 -1.80
CA ASP A 48 9.19 0.64 -1.56
C ASP A 48 10.07 -0.62 -1.55
N SER A 49 9.47 -1.81 -1.67
CA SER A 49 10.18 -3.08 -1.90
C SER A 49 10.28 -3.48 -3.38
N LEU A 50 9.84 -2.63 -4.33
CA LEU A 50 10.08 -2.85 -5.75
C LEU A 50 11.58 -2.84 -6.05
N ASN A 51 12.09 -3.91 -6.66
CA ASN A 51 13.43 -3.85 -7.22
C ASN A 51 13.44 -2.96 -8.49
N ARG A 52 14.64 -2.60 -8.96
CA ARG A 52 14.79 -1.70 -10.13
C ARG A 52 14.07 -2.21 -11.38
N PHE A 53 14.10 -3.51 -11.63
CA PHE A 53 13.46 -4.12 -12.81
C PHE A 53 11.93 -4.08 -12.70
N ALA A 54 11.40 -4.37 -11.51
CA ALA A 54 9.98 -4.32 -11.19
C ALA A 54 9.43 -2.90 -11.29
N ALA A 55 10.16 -1.92 -10.73
CA ALA A 55 9.80 -0.51 -10.83
C ALA A 55 9.72 -0.03 -12.28
N ASN A 56 10.70 -0.39 -13.12
CA ASN A 56 10.69 -0.04 -14.54
C ASN A 56 9.55 -0.71 -15.31
N ALA A 57 9.22 -1.97 -15.00
CA ALA A 57 8.10 -2.65 -15.63
C ALA A 57 6.75 -2.00 -15.27
N LEU A 58 6.60 -1.52 -14.03
CA LEU A 58 5.39 -0.83 -13.57
C LEU A 58 5.17 0.50 -14.30
N LEU A 59 6.24 1.19 -14.74
CA LEU A 59 6.12 2.48 -15.43
C LEU A 59 5.20 2.42 -16.65
N LYS A 60 5.24 1.32 -17.41
CA LYS A 60 4.40 1.15 -18.59
C LYS A 60 2.90 1.22 -18.23
N THR A 61 2.50 0.54 -17.16
CA THR A 61 1.11 0.55 -16.69
C THR A 61 0.72 1.88 -16.04
N LEU A 62 1.67 2.61 -15.45
CA LEU A 62 1.42 3.96 -14.89
C LEU A 62 1.26 5.02 -15.98
N GLU A 63 1.99 4.90 -17.09
CA GLU A 63 1.92 5.82 -18.23
C GLU A 63 0.67 5.60 -19.08
N GLU A 64 0.33 4.34 -19.33
CA GLU A 64 -0.79 3.93 -20.17
C GLU A 64 -1.64 2.89 -19.43
N PRO A 65 -2.35 3.29 -18.35
CA PRO A 65 -3.19 2.36 -17.60
C PRO A 65 -4.33 1.84 -18.49
N PRO A 66 -4.68 0.54 -18.40
CA PRO A 66 -5.85 0.03 -19.10
C PRO A 66 -7.11 0.82 -18.71
N PRO A 67 -8.12 0.92 -19.59
CA PRO A 67 -9.36 1.64 -19.29
C PRO A 67 -9.98 1.18 -17.97
N ARG A 68 -10.46 2.12 -17.16
CA ARG A 68 -11.04 1.84 -15.84
C ARG A 68 -10.10 1.05 -14.92
N THR A 69 -8.82 1.39 -14.89
CA THR A 69 -7.86 0.81 -13.93
C THR A 69 -7.42 1.84 -12.91
N LEU A 70 -7.36 1.42 -11.64
CA LEU A 70 -6.75 2.18 -10.54
C LEU A 70 -5.56 1.40 -9.99
N LEU A 71 -4.43 2.07 -9.86
CA LEU A 71 -3.24 1.55 -9.18
C LEU A 71 -3.03 2.32 -7.88
N VAL A 72 -2.93 1.59 -6.78
CA VAL A 72 -2.65 2.12 -5.45
C VAL A 72 -1.30 1.59 -4.99
N LEU A 73 -0.34 2.49 -4.78
CA LEU A 73 0.99 2.16 -4.31
C LEU A 73 1.10 2.62 -2.86
N VAL A 74 1.33 1.67 -1.94
CA VAL A 74 1.52 1.96 -0.52
C VAL A 74 3.00 1.90 -0.21
N ALA A 75 3.59 3.01 0.24
CA ALA A 75 5.01 3.08 0.58
C ALA A 75 5.20 3.73 1.96
N SER A 76 5.91 3.04 2.85
CA SER A 76 6.30 3.59 4.15
C SER A 76 7.45 4.59 4.02
N VAL A 77 8.32 4.40 3.01
CA VAL A 77 9.44 5.29 2.71
C VAL A 77 9.39 5.69 1.23
N PRO A 78 8.55 6.68 0.85
CA PRO A 78 8.36 7.06 -0.55
C PRO A 78 9.64 7.49 -1.26
N SER A 79 10.66 7.96 -0.53
CA SER A 79 11.97 8.34 -1.10
C SER A 79 12.77 7.15 -1.65
N ARG A 80 12.41 5.90 -1.31
CA ARG A 80 13.00 4.69 -1.91
C ARG A 80 12.43 4.39 -3.30
N LEU A 81 11.29 4.96 -3.66
CA LEU A 81 10.74 4.81 -5.00
C LEU A 81 11.51 5.68 -5.99
N PRO A 82 11.75 5.20 -7.23
CA PRO A 82 12.30 6.02 -8.29
C PRO A 82 11.47 7.28 -8.55
N ALA A 83 12.15 8.40 -8.85
CA ALA A 83 11.49 9.66 -9.18
C ALA A 83 10.52 9.53 -10.38
N THR A 84 10.78 8.59 -11.30
CA THR A 84 9.93 8.29 -12.45
C THR A 84 8.56 7.71 -12.06
N ILE A 85 8.49 6.87 -11.02
CA ILE A 85 7.21 6.42 -10.46
C ILE A 85 6.52 7.59 -9.77
N LEU A 86 7.26 8.29 -8.90
CA LEU A 86 6.69 9.38 -8.11
C LEU A 86 6.15 10.54 -8.95
N SER A 87 6.66 10.77 -10.17
CA SER A 87 6.19 11.82 -11.08
C SER A 87 4.90 11.44 -11.82
N ARG A 88 4.51 10.16 -11.81
CA ARG A 88 3.32 9.61 -12.48
C ARG A 88 2.21 9.22 -11.50
N CYS A 89 2.46 9.39 -10.20
CA CYS A 89 1.49 9.11 -9.15
C CYS A 89 1.03 10.40 -8.47
N GLN A 90 -0.27 10.48 -8.18
CA GLN A 90 -0.75 11.46 -7.21
C GLN A 90 -0.34 11.02 -5.81
N ARG A 91 0.38 11.89 -5.09
CA ARG A 91 0.80 11.61 -3.71
C ARG A 91 -0.32 11.97 -2.74
N LEU A 92 -0.72 11.00 -1.93
CA LEU A 92 -1.67 11.17 -0.84
C LEU A 92 -0.94 10.89 0.47
N PRO A 93 -0.41 11.91 1.17
CA PRO A 93 0.22 11.71 2.46
C PRO A 93 -0.82 11.25 3.49
N VAL A 94 -0.53 10.16 4.19
CA VAL A 94 -1.32 9.68 5.32
C VAL A 94 -0.53 9.98 6.59
N PRO A 95 -0.77 11.13 7.26
CA PRO A 95 -0.03 11.48 8.46
C PRO A 95 -0.38 10.51 9.59
N ALA A 96 0.59 10.28 10.48
CA ALA A 96 0.31 9.62 11.74
C ALA A 96 -0.72 10.47 12.54
N PRO A 97 -1.63 9.83 13.28
CA PRO A 97 -2.52 10.55 14.18
C PRO A 97 -1.69 11.26 15.26
N SER A 98 -2.21 12.36 15.78
CA SER A 98 -1.61 12.96 16.99
C SER A 98 -1.73 11.99 18.17
N ARG A 99 -0.83 12.10 19.15
CA ARG A 99 -0.89 11.30 20.39
C ARG A 99 -2.27 11.34 21.06
N ALA A 100 -2.89 12.52 21.10
CA ALA A 100 -4.23 12.68 21.66
C ALA A 100 -5.29 11.89 20.87
N GLN A 101 -5.25 11.95 19.54
CA GLN A 101 -6.15 11.16 18.68
C GLN A 101 -5.92 9.66 18.82
N ALA A 102 -4.67 9.22 18.93
CA ALA A 102 -4.31 7.82 19.13
C ALA A 102 -4.81 7.29 20.48
N VAL A 103 -4.58 8.02 21.58
CA VAL A 103 -5.10 7.67 22.91
C VAL A 103 -6.62 7.63 22.91
N GLN A 104 -7.27 8.63 22.31
CA GLN A 104 -8.72 8.68 22.22
C GLN A 104 -9.28 7.47 21.47
N TRP A 105 -8.71 7.15 20.30
CA TRP A 105 -9.13 6.00 19.51
C TRP A 105 -8.96 4.69 20.30
N LEU A 106 -7.77 4.46 20.88
CA LEU A 106 -7.48 3.26 21.69
C LEU A 106 -8.43 3.11 22.89
N THR A 107 -8.73 4.22 23.57
CA THR A 107 -9.64 4.22 24.71
C THR A 107 -11.06 3.82 24.29
N VAL A 108 -11.50 4.31 23.13
CA VAL A 108 -12.84 3.99 22.59
C VAL A 108 -12.93 2.56 22.08
N THR A 109 -11.89 2.04 21.42
CA THR A 109 -11.93 0.70 20.79
C THR A 109 -11.49 -0.44 21.70
N HIS A 110 -10.58 -0.19 22.64
CA HIS A 110 -9.96 -1.21 23.49
C HIS A 110 -10.14 -0.96 25.00
N GLY A 111 -10.82 0.13 25.39
CA GLY A 111 -11.07 0.48 26.79
C GLY A 111 -9.95 1.30 27.42
N ALA A 112 -10.16 1.74 28.66
CA ALA A 112 -9.21 2.57 29.38
C ALA A 112 -7.96 1.76 29.81
N ALA A 113 -6.78 2.29 29.48
CA ALA A 113 -5.47 1.79 29.89
C ALA A 113 -4.43 2.92 29.81
N ASP A 114 -3.17 2.63 30.15
CA ASP A 114 -2.04 3.58 30.10
C ASP A 114 -1.52 3.82 28.66
N TRP A 115 -2.44 4.14 27.75
CA TRP A 115 -2.14 4.30 26.32
C TRP A 115 -1.11 5.39 26.01
N GLN A 116 -1.01 6.43 26.86
CA GLN A 116 0.01 7.46 26.69
C GLN A 116 1.42 6.88 26.82
N GLU A 117 1.65 6.00 27.79
CA GLU A 117 2.97 5.40 28.02
C GLU A 117 3.28 4.36 26.93
N ALA A 118 2.30 3.53 26.56
CA ALA A 118 2.44 2.59 25.45
C ALA A 118 2.81 3.30 24.13
N LEU A 119 2.13 4.40 23.80
CA LEU A 119 2.40 5.16 22.57
C LEU A 119 3.72 5.94 22.63
N ALA A 120 4.20 6.33 23.81
CA ALA A 120 5.52 6.96 23.96
C ALA A 120 6.65 5.99 23.56
N VAL A 121 6.47 4.70 23.84
CA VAL A 121 7.42 3.64 23.43
C VAL A 121 7.23 3.23 21.97
N LEU A 122 5.99 3.16 21.49
CA LEU A 122 5.65 2.62 20.16
C LEU A 122 5.58 3.66 19.03
N GLY A 123 5.73 4.94 19.34
CA GLY A 123 5.84 6.01 18.35
C GLY A 123 4.50 6.46 17.74
N ASP A 124 3.47 6.67 18.56
CA ASP A 124 2.14 7.13 18.12
C ASP A 124 1.49 6.25 17.03
N ALA A 125 1.81 4.95 17.05
CA ALA A 125 1.25 3.93 16.16
C ALA A 125 0.11 3.16 16.87
N PRO A 126 -1.14 3.67 16.87
CA PRO A 126 -2.23 3.09 17.64
C PRO A 126 -2.56 1.65 17.25
N PHE A 127 -2.41 1.28 15.98
CA PHE A 127 -2.64 -0.11 15.55
C PHE A 127 -1.61 -1.08 16.13
N ILE A 128 -0.36 -0.65 16.34
CA ILE A 128 0.65 -1.51 16.98
C ILE A 128 0.34 -1.62 18.47
N ALA A 129 0.03 -0.49 19.12
CA ALA A 129 -0.34 -0.48 20.55
C ALA A 129 -1.57 -1.35 20.85
N ALA A 130 -2.55 -1.39 19.94
CA ALA A 130 -3.76 -2.20 20.07
C ALA A 130 -3.54 -3.73 19.98
N THR A 131 -2.34 -4.16 19.57
CA THR A 131 -2.00 -5.60 19.45
C THR A 131 -1.25 -6.15 20.66
N LEU A 132 -0.95 -5.30 21.66
CA LEU A 132 -0.43 -5.71 22.97
C LEU A 132 -1.56 -6.19 23.89
#